data_AF-A0AAD8DK20-F1
#
_entry.id   AF-A0AAD8DK20-F1
#
_cell.length_a   1.000
_cell.length_b   1.000
_cell.length_c   1.000
_cell.angle_alpha   90.00
_cell.angle_beta   90.00
_cell.angle_gamma   90.00
#
_symmetry.space_group_name_H-M   'P 1'
#
loop_
_entity.id
_entity.type
_entity.pdbx_description
1 polymer ?
#
loop_
_entity_poly.entity_id
_entity_poly.type
_entity_poly.pdbx_seq_one_letter_code
_entity_poly.pdbx_strand_id
1 'polypeptide(L)'
;MMMMTQLVQGATRVPDVDSHTPNCLDLLLTTDPDRYSVSISAPLGSSDHCLVKSVSVYSPPDPSPRGTRRMWRYRSADWDGMRSFFACYPWQPTCFSSEDASSCADAVTDVLRQGMEYYIPFSDVSASGGARPWFGAECSRANALKRAAYRAWVDSRTRDSLDVSEKKKAFNRAAKSCKKVMQRSRFDHISRIGNKLASYPAGSKAFWSLAKSVESNFCRPSLPPLLRPDGSLAHTAEEKANLFASLFAESSRLDSGDASPPAAPDGGETTYPVAIICLMFET
;
A
#
# COMPACT_ATOMS: atom_id res chain seq x y z
N MET A 1 33.33 -13.68 -7.85
CA MET A 1 32.28 -13.90 -6.83
C MET A 1 31.67 -12.54 -6.51
N MET A 2 30.44 -12.26 -6.91
CA MET A 2 29.79 -11.01 -6.52
C MET A 2 29.40 -11.10 -5.04
N MET A 3 29.94 -10.22 -4.20
CA MET A 3 29.63 -10.17 -2.77
C MET A 3 28.24 -9.56 -2.60
N MET A 4 27.31 -10.31 -2.00
CA MET A 4 26.01 -9.77 -1.60
C MET A 4 26.11 -9.13 -0.21
N THR A 5 25.47 -7.99 -0.03
CA THR A 5 25.36 -7.25 1.23
C THR A 5 23.92 -7.27 1.73
N GLN A 6 23.73 -7.56 3.02
CA GLN A 6 22.44 -7.43 3.70
C GLN A 6 22.23 -6.00 4.21
N LEU A 7 21.14 -5.35 3.78
CA LEU A 7 20.85 -3.95 4.13
C LEU A 7 19.98 -3.77 5.37
N VAL A 8 19.23 -4.80 5.78
CA VAL A 8 18.40 -4.73 6.99
C VAL A 8 19.26 -5.05 8.20
N GLN A 9 19.50 -4.05 9.05
CA GLN A 9 20.41 -4.14 10.21
C GLN A 9 19.69 -4.11 11.57
N GLY A 10 18.34 -4.11 11.59
CA GLY A 10 17.56 -4.00 12.81
C GLY A 10 16.54 -5.12 12.98
N ALA A 11 16.03 -5.28 14.20
CA ALA A 11 14.96 -6.23 14.46
C ALA A 11 13.72 -5.90 13.62
N THR A 12 13.30 -6.86 12.80
CA THR A 12 12.10 -6.74 11.97
C THR A 12 10.93 -7.49 12.59
N ARG A 13 11.16 -8.57 13.34
CA ARG A 13 10.13 -9.19 14.17
C ARG A 13 10.20 -8.64 15.60
N VAL A 14 9.07 -8.13 16.08
CA VAL A 14 8.91 -7.60 17.44
C VAL A 14 7.73 -8.32 18.11
N PRO A 15 8.00 -9.40 18.84
CA PRO A 15 6.97 -10.13 19.57
C PRO A 15 6.26 -9.25 20.61
N ASP A 16 4.99 -9.55 20.86
CA ASP A 16 4.17 -8.95 21.92
C ASP A 16 4.18 -9.75 23.23
N VAL A 17 4.97 -10.83 23.26
CA VAL A 17 5.25 -11.69 24.42
C VAL A 17 6.51 -11.19 25.11
N ASP A 18 6.44 -10.95 26.42
CA ASP A 18 7.53 -10.33 27.19
C ASP A 18 8.79 -11.21 27.31
N SER A 19 8.65 -12.54 27.22
CA SER A 19 9.77 -13.48 27.25
C SER A 19 10.52 -13.60 25.92
N HIS A 20 10.01 -13.00 24.84
CA HIS A 20 10.60 -13.12 23.51
C HIS A 20 11.42 -11.88 23.15
N THR A 21 12.59 -12.10 22.55
CA THR A 21 13.46 -11.03 22.06
C THR A 21 13.10 -10.62 20.62
N PRO A 22 13.27 -9.33 20.27
CA PRO A 22 13.18 -8.89 18.88
C PRO A 22 14.30 -9.48 18.01
N ASN A 23 13.99 -9.91 16.79
CA ASN A 23 14.95 -10.54 15.87
C ASN A 23 14.82 -9.98 14.44
N CYS A 24 15.90 -10.05 13.65
CA CYS A 24 15.88 -9.71 12.22
C CYS A 24 15.50 -10.96 11.41
N LEU A 25 14.30 -10.99 10.84
CA LEU A 25 13.81 -12.11 10.02
C LEU A 25 13.52 -11.71 8.57
N ASP A 26 13.39 -10.41 8.29
CA ASP A 26 13.12 -9.88 6.96
C ASP A 26 14.43 -9.35 6.36
N LEU A 27 14.93 -10.00 5.31
CA LEU A 27 16.24 -9.72 4.74
C LEU A 27 16.11 -8.95 3.41
N LEU A 28 17.06 -8.06 3.14
CA LEU A 28 17.24 -7.43 1.83
C LEU A 28 18.70 -7.58 1.43
N LEU A 29 18.97 -8.46 0.47
CA LEU A 29 20.30 -8.74 -0.05
C LEU A 29 20.49 -8.05 -1.40
N THR A 30 21.61 -7.35 -1.59
CA THR A 30 21.92 -6.67 -2.85
C THR A 30 23.42 -6.72 -3.13
N THR A 31 23.81 -6.71 -4.40
CA THR A 31 25.20 -6.53 -4.84
C THR A 31 25.58 -5.06 -4.98
N ASP A 32 24.61 -4.15 -4.85
CA ASP A 32 24.78 -2.71 -5.07
C ASP A 32 24.14 -1.93 -3.89
N PRO A 33 24.78 -1.95 -2.70
CA PRO A 33 24.20 -1.41 -1.47
C PRO A 33 23.93 0.10 -1.53
N ASP A 34 24.79 0.85 -2.23
CA ASP A 34 24.75 2.32 -2.26
C ASP A 34 23.53 2.88 -3.02
N ARG A 35 22.85 2.04 -3.80
CA ARG A 35 21.66 2.42 -4.58
C ARG A 35 20.36 2.31 -3.81
N TYR A 36 20.41 1.84 -2.57
CA TYR A 36 19.24 1.59 -1.75
C TYR A 36 19.32 2.34 -0.42
N SER A 37 18.21 2.92 -0.01
CA SER A 37 17.99 3.37 1.38
C SER A 37 16.95 2.50 2.03
N VAL A 38 17.24 2.00 3.24
CA VAL A 38 16.35 1.11 3.99
C VAL A 38 15.92 1.79 5.27
N SER A 39 14.63 1.65 5.59
CA SER A 39 14.07 2.11 6.86
C SER A 39 13.15 1.04 7.45
N ILE A 40 13.22 0.87 8.77
CA ILE A 40 12.35 -0.02 9.53
C ILE A 40 11.37 0.85 10.31
N SER A 41 10.09 0.52 10.24
CA SER A 41 9.04 1.25 10.95
C SER A 41 8.12 0.30 11.70
N ALA A 42 7.35 0.84 12.65
CA ALA A 42 6.49 0.06 13.53
C ALA A 42 5.64 -0.96 12.75
N PRO A 43 5.35 -2.14 13.34
CA PRO A 43 4.56 -3.18 12.68
C PRO A 43 3.25 -2.66 12.09
N LEU A 44 2.85 -3.19 10.94
CA LEU A 44 1.59 -2.81 10.29
C LEU A 44 0.42 -3.57 10.90
N GLY A 45 -0.69 -2.85 11.15
CA GLY A 45 -1.91 -3.45 11.67
C GLY A 45 -1.68 -4.30 12.91
N SER A 46 -1.98 -5.60 12.81
CA SER A 46 -1.80 -6.61 13.86
C SER A 46 -0.58 -7.51 13.68
N SER A 47 0.26 -7.27 12.68
CA SER A 47 1.49 -8.03 12.48
C SER A 47 2.49 -7.80 13.61
N ASP A 48 3.28 -8.81 13.94
CA ASP A 48 4.48 -8.70 14.78
C ASP A 48 5.72 -8.35 13.95
N HIS A 49 5.63 -8.34 12.62
CA HIS A 49 6.68 -7.86 11.72
C HIS A 49 6.56 -6.35 11.47
N CYS A 50 7.69 -5.66 11.63
CA CYS A 50 7.95 -4.28 11.30
C CYS A 50 7.89 -4.09 9.79
N LEU A 51 7.45 -2.91 9.36
CA LEU A 51 7.49 -2.57 7.96
C LEU A 51 8.92 -2.20 7.57
N VAL A 52 9.53 -3.04 6.73
CA VAL A 52 10.78 -2.75 6.04
C VAL A 52 10.44 -2.02 4.74
N LYS A 53 10.94 -0.80 4.59
CA LYS A 53 10.81 -0.01 3.37
C LYS A 53 12.19 0.20 2.77
N SER A 54 12.36 -0.21 1.53
CA SER A 54 13.50 0.15 0.69
C SER A 54 13.08 1.17 -0.36
N VAL A 55 13.97 2.13 -0.65
CA VAL A 55 13.83 3.05 -1.77
C VAL A 55 15.10 2.93 -2.59
N SER A 56 14.94 2.66 -3.89
CA SER A 56 16.05 2.48 -4.82
C SER A 56 16.09 3.62 -5.82
N VAL A 57 17.28 3.98 -6.30
CA VAL A 57 17.39 4.89 -7.46
C VAL A 57 16.92 4.25 -8.77
N TYR A 58 16.81 2.91 -8.80
CA TYR A 58 16.22 2.17 -9.92
C TYR A 58 14.70 2.21 -9.90
N SER A 59 14.08 2.73 -8.83
CA SER A 59 12.62 2.82 -8.76
C SER A 59 12.12 3.75 -9.88
N PRO A 60 11.19 3.28 -10.73
CA PRO A 60 10.61 4.14 -11.75
C PRO A 60 9.92 5.34 -11.07
N PRO A 61 9.82 6.49 -11.78
CA PRO A 61 8.99 7.59 -11.32
C PRO A 61 7.60 7.05 -10.96
N ASP A 62 7.09 7.41 -9.78
CA ASP A 62 5.81 6.94 -9.31
C ASP A 62 4.71 7.28 -10.34
N PRO A 63 4.10 6.27 -10.99
CA PRO A 63 3.08 6.51 -12.01
C PRO A 63 1.74 6.89 -11.39
N SER A 64 1.59 6.80 -10.06
CA SER A 64 0.34 7.17 -9.41
C SER A 64 0.18 8.69 -9.40
N PRO A 65 -0.97 9.22 -9.87
CA PRO A 65 -1.28 10.62 -9.66
C PRO A 65 -1.53 10.82 -8.16
N ARG A 66 -0.47 11.08 -7.39
CA ARG A 66 -0.58 11.70 -6.07
C ARG A 66 -1.00 13.14 -6.30
N GLY A 67 -2.29 13.35 -6.46
CA GLY A 67 -2.87 14.66 -6.73
C GLY A 67 -4.24 14.80 -6.13
N THR A 68 -4.70 16.03 -6.02
CA THR A 68 -6.12 16.32 -5.83
C THR A 68 -6.82 16.21 -7.18
N ARG A 69 -7.86 15.38 -7.26
CA ARG A 69 -8.80 15.40 -8.38
C ARG A 69 -9.84 16.47 -8.11
N ARG A 70 -9.91 17.48 -8.97
CA ARG A 70 -11.01 18.44 -8.96
C ARG A 70 -12.33 17.73 -9.28
N MET A 71 -13.31 17.86 -8.39
CA MET A 71 -14.66 17.35 -8.57
C MET A 71 -15.64 18.51 -8.74
N TRP A 72 -16.16 18.65 -9.95
CA TRP A 72 -17.16 19.66 -10.32
C TRP A 72 -18.56 19.29 -9.80
N ARG A 73 -19.27 20.26 -9.23
CA ARG A 73 -20.62 20.11 -8.69
C ARG A 73 -21.65 20.64 -9.69
N TYR A 74 -21.83 19.93 -10.81
CA TYR A 74 -22.71 20.33 -11.90
C TYR A 74 -24.17 20.62 -11.50
N ARG A 75 -24.67 19.98 -10.43
CA ARG A 75 -26.02 20.25 -9.90
C ARG A 75 -26.18 21.64 -9.27
N SER A 76 -25.07 22.29 -8.93
CA SER A 76 -25.02 23.61 -8.29
C SER A 76 -24.40 24.66 -9.22
N ALA A 77 -24.27 24.36 -10.51
CA ALA A 77 -23.71 25.30 -11.48
C ALA A 77 -24.69 26.43 -11.77
N ASP A 78 -24.15 27.64 -11.94
CA ASP A 78 -24.86 28.76 -12.55
C ASP A 78 -24.81 28.64 -14.07
N TRP A 79 -25.76 27.88 -14.61
CA TRP A 79 -25.82 27.60 -16.04
C TRP A 79 -26.22 28.83 -16.87
N ASP A 80 -27.00 29.75 -16.31
CA ASP A 80 -27.42 30.97 -17.01
C ASP A 80 -26.26 31.96 -17.13
N GLY A 81 -25.49 32.15 -16.06
CA GLY A 81 -24.25 32.92 -16.08
C GLY A 81 -23.24 32.35 -17.06
N MET A 82 -23.04 31.03 -17.06
CA MET A 82 -22.12 30.35 -17.99
C MET A 82 -22.55 30.48 -19.45
N ARG A 83 -23.84 30.35 -19.75
CA ARG A 83 -24.38 30.58 -21.10
C ARG A 83 -24.16 32.01 -21.55
N SER A 84 -24.45 32.98 -20.68
CA SER A 84 -24.28 34.40 -20.98
C SER A 84 -22.81 34.74 -21.23
N PHE A 85 -21.90 34.19 -20.41
CA PHE A 85 -20.46 34.32 -20.59
C PHE A 85 -20.02 33.84 -21.98
N PHE A 86 -20.41 32.63 -22.39
CA PHE A 86 -20.05 32.12 -23.71
C PHE A 86 -20.72 32.87 -24.87
N ALA A 87 -21.97 33.31 -24.71
CA ALA A 87 -22.67 34.08 -25.74
C ALA A 87 -21.99 35.44 -26.00
N CYS A 88 -21.40 36.04 -24.97
CA CYS A 88 -20.70 37.32 -25.06
C CYS A 88 -19.18 37.18 -25.29
N TYR A 89 -18.63 35.97 -25.32
CA TYR A 89 -17.19 35.77 -25.45
C TYR A 89 -16.72 36.07 -26.88
N PRO A 90 -15.61 36.80 -27.08
CA PRO A 90 -15.10 37.14 -28.41
C PRO A 90 -14.35 35.96 -29.05
N TRP A 91 -15.09 34.91 -29.44
CA TRP A 91 -14.54 33.64 -29.92
C TRP A 91 -13.64 33.77 -31.14
N GLN A 92 -14.08 34.51 -32.17
CA GLN A 92 -13.34 34.62 -33.43
C GLN A 92 -11.93 35.22 -33.24
N PRO A 93 -11.76 36.41 -32.63
CA PRO A 93 -10.43 37.00 -32.44
C PRO A 93 -9.61 36.36 -31.32
N THR A 94 -10.17 35.44 -30.51
CA THR A 94 -9.45 34.85 -29.37
C THR A 94 -9.09 33.38 -29.60
N CYS A 95 -10.04 32.60 -30.11
CA CYS A 95 -9.90 31.15 -30.25
C CYS A 95 -9.64 30.70 -31.69
N PHE A 96 -9.86 31.57 -32.69
CA PHE A 96 -9.74 31.22 -34.12
C PHE A 96 -8.79 32.15 -34.88
N SER A 97 -7.78 32.67 -34.18
CA SER A 97 -6.79 33.59 -34.74
C SER A 97 -5.60 32.89 -35.40
N SER A 98 -5.52 31.56 -35.28
CA SER A 98 -4.47 30.71 -35.85
C SER A 98 -5.04 29.85 -36.99
N GLU A 99 -4.22 29.55 -38.00
CA GLU A 99 -4.55 28.55 -39.02
C GLU A 99 -4.34 27.10 -38.53
N ASP A 100 -3.62 26.93 -37.40
CA ASP A 100 -3.45 25.62 -36.78
C ASP A 100 -4.68 25.23 -35.95
N ALA A 101 -5.34 24.16 -36.36
CA ALA A 101 -6.53 23.64 -35.70
C ALA A 101 -6.26 23.19 -34.26
N SER A 102 -5.05 22.69 -33.95
CA SER A 102 -4.71 22.24 -32.59
C SER A 102 -4.64 23.44 -31.64
N SER A 103 -3.95 24.51 -32.04
CA SER A 103 -3.87 25.77 -31.30
C SER A 103 -5.25 26.39 -31.06
N CYS A 104 -6.13 26.34 -32.07
CA CYS A 104 -7.51 26.82 -31.92
C CYS A 104 -8.31 25.95 -30.92
N ALA A 105 -8.14 24.63 -30.96
CA ALA A 105 -8.80 23.71 -30.03
C ALA A 105 -8.34 23.91 -28.58
N ASP A 106 -7.04 24.17 -28.37
CA ASP A 106 -6.50 24.49 -27.05
C ASP A 106 -7.09 25.81 -26.52
N ALA A 107 -7.14 26.85 -27.36
CA ALA A 107 -7.74 28.12 -26.98
C ALA A 107 -9.23 28.00 -26.63
N VAL A 108 -10.02 27.25 -27.40
CA VAL A 108 -11.42 26.94 -27.04
C VAL A 108 -11.50 26.21 -25.71
N THR A 109 -10.62 25.22 -25.49
CA THR A 109 -10.59 24.42 -24.26
C THR A 109 -10.30 25.29 -23.04
N ASP A 110 -9.40 26.25 -23.14
CA ASP A 110 -9.06 27.19 -22.06
C ASP A 110 -10.25 28.08 -21.70
N VAL A 111 -10.99 28.58 -22.69
CA VAL A 111 -12.20 29.39 -22.45
C VAL A 111 -13.31 28.57 -21.81
N LEU A 112 -13.51 27.32 -22.26
CA LEU A 112 -14.46 26.41 -21.63
C LEU A 112 -14.07 26.14 -20.17
N ARG A 113 -12.79 25.89 -19.90
CA ARG A 113 -12.28 25.66 -18.56
C ARG A 113 -12.47 26.89 -17.67
N GLN A 114 -12.21 28.08 -18.20
CA GLN A 114 -12.44 29.35 -17.50
C GLN A 114 -13.92 29.54 -17.16
N GLY A 115 -14.83 29.28 -18.11
CA GLY A 115 -16.27 29.27 -17.84
C GLY A 115 -16.67 28.27 -16.76
N MET A 116 -16.11 27.05 -16.80
CA MET A 116 -16.33 26.07 -15.74
C MET A 116 -15.84 26.57 -14.38
N GLU A 117 -14.65 27.18 -14.31
CA GLU A 117 -14.06 27.70 -13.07
C GLU A 117 -14.90 28.83 -12.44
N TYR A 118 -15.49 29.72 -13.23
CA TYR A 118 -16.32 30.80 -12.71
C TYR A 118 -17.73 30.36 -12.30
N TYR A 119 -18.34 29.45 -13.06
CA TYR A 119 -19.77 29.18 -12.94
C TYR A 119 -20.12 27.80 -12.37
N ILE A 120 -19.15 26.89 -12.21
CA ILE A 120 -19.37 25.56 -11.65
C ILE A 120 -18.58 25.43 -10.35
N PRO A 121 -19.24 25.40 -9.18
CA PRO A 121 -18.56 25.13 -7.93
C PRO A 121 -17.82 23.79 -7.98
N PHE A 122 -16.62 23.75 -7.41
CA PHE A 122 -15.81 22.54 -7.35
C PHE A 122 -15.22 22.31 -5.95
N SER A 123 -14.79 21.09 -5.71
CA SER A 123 -13.99 20.74 -4.55
C SER A 123 -12.84 19.83 -4.96
N ASP A 124 -11.67 20.06 -4.39
CA ASP A 124 -10.51 19.20 -4.58
C ASP A 124 -10.63 17.97 -3.69
N VAL A 125 -10.77 16.81 -4.32
CA VAL A 125 -10.84 15.52 -3.64
C VAL A 125 -9.48 14.87 -3.76
N SER A 126 -8.87 14.47 -2.65
CA SER A 126 -7.64 13.66 -2.70
C SER A 126 -7.86 12.47 -3.63
N ALA A 127 -7.06 12.36 -4.69
CA ALA A 127 -7.01 11.17 -5.53
C ALA A 127 -6.27 10.02 -4.82
N SER A 128 -6.19 10.04 -3.48
CA SER A 128 -5.61 8.94 -2.72
C SER A 128 -6.39 7.68 -3.06
N GLY A 129 -5.73 6.80 -3.81
CA GLY A 129 -6.20 5.45 -3.99
C GLY A 129 -6.48 4.83 -2.63
N GLY A 130 -7.69 4.29 -2.47
CA GLY A 130 -7.96 3.24 -1.50
C GLY A 130 -7.74 3.59 -0.03
N ALA A 131 -8.21 4.75 0.46
CA ALA A 131 -8.50 4.82 1.89
C ALA A 131 -9.54 3.73 2.18
N ARG A 132 -9.15 2.70 2.95
CA ARG A 132 -10.05 1.59 3.29
C ARG A 132 -11.31 2.21 3.92
N PRO A 133 -12.53 1.94 3.42
CA PRO A 133 -13.74 2.63 3.88
C PRO A 133 -14.05 2.49 5.39
N TRP A 134 -13.42 1.51 6.03
CA TRP A 134 -13.51 1.24 7.47
C TRP A 134 -12.40 1.90 8.30
N PHE A 135 -11.33 2.42 7.68
CA PHE A 135 -10.22 3.05 8.37
C PHE A 135 -10.54 4.52 8.65
N GLY A 136 -11.21 4.77 9.78
CA GLY A 136 -11.61 6.10 10.23
C GLY A 136 -10.57 6.80 11.10
N ALA A 137 -10.93 7.99 11.60
CA ALA A 137 -10.10 8.81 12.47
C ALA A 137 -9.63 8.08 13.75
N GLU A 138 -10.46 7.21 14.32
CA GLU A 138 -10.07 6.40 15.48
C GLU A 138 -8.93 5.43 15.16
N CYS A 139 -9.01 4.75 14.02
CA CYS A 139 -7.93 3.88 13.54
C CYS A 139 -6.65 4.68 13.29
N SER A 140 -6.76 5.85 12.65
CA SER A 140 -5.61 6.76 12.42
C SER A 140 -4.94 7.15 13.73
N ARG A 141 -5.73 7.57 14.73
CA ARG A 141 -5.23 7.98 16.05
C ARG A 141 -4.59 6.82 16.80
N ALA A 142 -5.23 5.65 16.83
CA ALA A 142 -4.69 4.47 17.49
C ALA A 142 -3.37 4.01 16.84
N ASN A 143 -3.29 4.06 15.50
CA ASN A 143 -2.07 3.74 14.78
C ASN A 143 -0.96 4.77 15.03
N ALA A 144 -1.29 6.07 15.11
CA ALA A 144 -0.33 7.11 15.45
C ALA A 144 0.25 6.93 16.86
N LEU A 145 -0.60 6.61 17.85
CA LEU A 145 -0.16 6.28 19.21
C LEU A 145 0.75 5.05 19.25
N LYS A 146 0.37 3.99 18.53
CA LYS A 146 1.21 2.79 18.37
C LYS A 146 2.59 3.13 17.81
N ARG A 147 2.64 3.92 16.73
CA ARG A 147 3.89 4.35 16.09
C ARG A 147 4.75 5.23 17.01
N ALA A 148 4.13 6.13 17.76
CA ALA A 148 4.83 6.97 18.73
C ALA A 148 5.46 6.14 19.85
N ALA A 149 4.68 5.21 20.44
CA ALA A 149 5.18 4.31 21.47
C ALA A 149 6.29 3.38 20.97
N TYR A 150 6.17 2.88 19.73
CA TYR A 150 7.24 2.10 19.09
C TYR A 150 8.54 2.91 18.98
N ARG A 151 8.48 4.14 18.46
CA ARG A 151 9.66 5.00 18.33
C ARG A 151 10.31 5.28 19.69
N ALA A 152 9.51 5.56 20.71
CA ALA A 152 10.02 5.79 22.07
C ALA A 152 10.70 4.54 22.64
N TRP A 153 10.19 3.34 22.37
CA TRP A 153 10.82 2.09 22.76
C TRP A 153 12.12 1.82 21.98
N VAL A 154 12.13 2.02 20.66
CA VAL A 154 13.34 1.85 19.84
C VAL A 154 14.44 2.81 20.31
N ASP A 155 14.11 4.09 20.53
CA ASP A 155 15.05 5.11 21.02
C ASP A 155 15.64 4.76 22.40
N SER A 156 14.77 4.36 23.35
CA SER A 156 15.20 3.89 24.67
C SER A 156 16.12 2.66 24.58
N ARG A 157 15.82 1.70 23.68
CA ARG A 157 16.65 0.51 23.44
C ARG A 157 17.99 0.88 22.80
N THR A 158 18.01 1.79 21.84
CA THR A 158 19.25 2.24 21.17
C THR A 158 20.18 2.96 22.13
N ARG A 159 19.64 3.67 23.12
CA ARG A 159 20.42 4.37 24.16
C ARG A 159 20.71 3.53 25.41
N ASP A 160 20.36 2.24 25.40
CA ASP A 160 20.48 1.34 26.56
C ASP A 160 19.93 1.95 27.86
N SER A 161 18.74 2.56 27.77
CA SER A 161 18.14 3.30 28.88
C SER A 161 17.48 2.37 29.91
N LEU A 162 17.46 2.77 31.18
CA LEU A 162 16.82 1.99 32.26
C LEU A 162 15.30 1.82 32.06
N ASP A 163 14.66 2.66 31.25
CA ASP A 163 13.22 2.65 30.99
C ASP A 163 12.79 1.75 29.82
N VAL A 164 13.70 0.98 29.21
CA VAL A 164 13.42 0.11 28.03
C VAL A 164 12.22 -0.80 28.27
N SER A 165 12.16 -1.44 29.44
CA SER A 165 11.06 -2.35 29.80
C SER A 165 9.72 -1.62 29.88
N GLU A 166 9.69 -0.42 30.49
CA GLU A 166 8.47 0.37 30.60
C GLU A 166 8.01 0.91 29.25
N LYS A 167 8.94 1.34 28.39
CA LYS A 167 8.63 1.75 27.01
C LYS A 167 8.13 0.57 26.17
N LYS A 168 8.69 -0.63 26.35
CA LYS A 168 8.21 -1.85 25.70
C LYS A 168 6.78 -2.19 26.12
N LYS A 169 6.47 -2.14 27.42
CA LYS A 169 5.10 -2.33 27.93
C LYS A 169 4.14 -1.29 27.36
N ALA A 170 4.55 -0.02 27.28
CA ALA A 170 3.73 1.04 26.68
C ALA A 170 3.45 0.79 25.19
N PHE A 171 4.46 0.34 24.43
CA PHE A 171 4.28 -0.09 23.04
C PHE A 171 3.32 -1.28 22.93
N ASN A 172 3.49 -2.33 23.73
CA ASN A 172 2.63 -3.52 23.71
C ASN A 172 1.16 -3.14 24.02
N ARG A 173 0.92 -2.25 25.00
CA ARG A 173 -0.42 -1.71 25.29
C ARG A 173 -1.02 -0.95 24.10
N ALA A 174 -0.25 -0.06 23.49
CA ALA A 174 -0.69 0.71 22.32
C ALA A 174 -0.97 -0.20 21.11
N ALA A 175 -0.15 -1.23 20.90
CA ALA A 175 -0.33 -2.21 19.83
C ALA A 175 -1.61 -3.03 20.01
N LYS A 176 -1.86 -3.57 21.21
CA LYS A 176 -3.10 -4.29 21.54
C LYS A 176 -4.34 -3.41 21.37
N SER A 177 -4.29 -2.16 21.84
CA SER A 177 -5.36 -1.20 21.65
C SER A 177 -5.62 -0.89 20.17
N CYS A 178 -4.57 -0.66 19.39
CA CYS A 178 -4.67 -0.42 17.95
C CYS A 178 -5.31 -1.61 17.23
N LYS A 179 -4.88 -2.84 17.53
CA LYS A 179 -5.47 -4.07 16.99
C LYS A 179 -6.98 -4.14 17.28
N LYS A 180 -7.39 -3.89 18.53
CA LYS A 180 -8.80 -3.91 18.93
C LYS A 180 -9.63 -2.86 18.17
N VAL A 181 -9.14 -1.63 18.05
CA VAL A 181 -9.82 -0.56 17.31
C VAL A 181 -9.97 -0.93 15.83
N MET A 182 -8.89 -1.39 15.18
CA MET A 182 -8.93 -1.78 13.77
C MET A 182 -9.89 -2.95 13.51
N GLN A 183 -9.87 -3.97 14.37
CA GLN A 183 -10.81 -5.09 14.29
C GLN A 183 -12.25 -4.62 14.43
N ARG A 184 -12.54 -3.81 15.45
CA ARG A 184 -13.89 -3.26 15.66
C ARG A 184 -14.35 -2.45 14.46
N SER A 185 -13.57 -1.50 13.97
CA SER A 185 -13.96 -0.68 12.82
C SER A 185 -14.17 -1.51 11.55
N ARG A 186 -13.39 -2.59 11.36
CA ARG A 186 -13.61 -3.54 10.26
C ARG A 186 -14.93 -4.29 10.42
N PHE A 187 -15.21 -4.84 11.60
CA PHE A 187 -16.47 -5.55 11.87
C PHE A 187 -17.68 -4.62 11.73
N ASP A 188 -17.64 -3.43 12.34
CA ASP A 188 -18.71 -2.44 12.24
C ASP A 188 -18.98 -2.03 10.78
N HIS A 189 -17.96 -2.01 9.94
CA HIS A 189 -18.12 -1.77 8.51
C HIS A 189 -18.78 -2.94 7.79
N ILE A 190 -18.34 -4.18 8.05
CA ILE A 190 -18.95 -5.39 7.48
C ILE A 190 -20.43 -5.47 7.89
N SER A 191 -20.74 -5.25 9.16
CA SER A 191 -22.12 -5.23 9.67
C SER A 191 -22.96 -4.15 8.99
N ARG A 192 -22.43 -2.93 8.80
CA ARG A 192 -23.13 -1.87 8.06
C ARG A 192 -23.40 -2.22 6.60
N ILE A 193 -22.46 -2.87 5.92
CA ILE A 193 -22.66 -3.36 4.56
C ILE A 193 -23.76 -4.43 4.55
N GLY A 194 -23.69 -5.41 5.45
CA GLY A 194 -24.69 -6.47 5.58
C GLY A 194 -26.10 -5.91 5.81
N ASN A 195 -26.24 -4.97 6.75
CA ASN A 195 -27.51 -4.29 7.03
C ASN A 195 -28.03 -3.52 5.82
N LYS A 196 -27.16 -2.84 5.06
CA LYS A 196 -27.57 -2.15 3.82
C LYS A 196 -28.05 -3.12 2.75
N LEU A 197 -27.31 -4.21 2.52
CA LEU A 197 -27.71 -5.25 1.57
C LEU A 197 -29.06 -5.86 1.93
N ALA A 198 -29.28 -6.16 3.21
CA ALA A 198 -30.55 -6.67 3.72
C ALA A 198 -31.71 -5.66 3.61
N SER A 199 -31.42 -4.36 3.68
CA SER A 199 -32.44 -3.31 3.58
C SER A 199 -32.92 -3.04 2.16
N TYR A 200 -32.17 -3.45 1.13
CA TYR A 200 -32.53 -3.17 -0.25
C TYR A 200 -33.49 -4.21 -0.81
N PRO A 201 -34.49 -3.80 -1.64
CA PRO A 201 -35.32 -4.76 -2.35
C PRO A 201 -34.47 -5.69 -3.21
N ALA A 202 -34.82 -6.97 -3.20
CA ALA A 202 -34.18 -7.98 -4.02
C ALA A 202 -34.20 -7.57 -5.51
N GLY A 203 -33.07 -7.69 -6.19
CA GLY A 203 -32.93 -7.33 -7.60
C GLY A 203 -32.80 -5.82 -7.90
N SER A 204 -32.86 -4.95 -6.90
CA SER A 204 -32.73 -3.50 -7.13
C SER A 204 -31.35 -3.10 -7.65
N LYS A 205 -31.30 -2.01 -8.43
CA LYS A 205 -30.03 -1.42 -8.90
C LYS A 205 -29.11 -1.06 -7.73
N ALA A 206 -29.67 -0.56 -6.63
CA ALA A 206 -28.91 -0.20 -5.42
C ALA A 206 -28.27 -1.43 -4.77
N PHE A 207 -29.00 -2.53 -4.67
CA PHE A 207 -28.47 -3.82 -4.21
C PHE A 207 -27.30 -4.28 -5.07
N TRP A 208 -27.52 -4.42 -6.38
CA TRP A 208 -26.49 -4.93 -7.29
C TRP A 208 -25.28 -4.01 -7.38
N SER A 209 -25.47 -2.69 -7.30
CA SER A 209 -24.37 -1.74 -7.24
C SER A 209 -23.51 -1.93 -5.99
N LEU A 210 -24.13 -2.12 -4.82
CA LEU A 210 -23.41 -2.34 -3.57
C LEU A 210 -22.74 -3.72 -3.54
N ALA A 211 -23.46 -4.77 -3.93
CA ALA A 211 -22.94 -6.14 -3.99
C ALA A 211 -21.70 -6.23 -4.90
N LYS A 212 -21.80 -5.70 -6.13
CA LYS A 212 -20.65 -5.64 -7.06
C LYS A 212 -19.49 -4.81 -6.53
N SER A 213 -19.77 -3.70 -5.84
CA SER A 213 -18.72 -2.90 -5.22
C SER A 213 -17.96 -3.68 -4.14
N VAL A 214 -18.65 -4.56 -3.40
CA VAL A 214 -18.02 -5.42 -2.39
C VAL A 214 -17.25 -6.56 -3.07
N GLU A 215 -17.86 -7.25 -4.04
CA GLU A 215 -17.27 -8.34 -4.82
C GLU A 215 -16.04 -7.92 -5.63
N SER A 216 -16.04 -6.70 -6.18
CA SER A 216 -14.93 -6.20 -7.01
C SER A 216 -13.59 -6.10 -6.26
N ASN A 217 -13.60 -6.20 -4.91
CA ASN A 217 -12.39 -6.30 -4.10
C ASN A 217 -11.80 -7.73 -4.06
N PHE A 218 -12.53 -8.76 -4.52
CA PHE A 218 -12.15 -10.16 -4.37
C PHE A 218 -11.74 -10.86 -5.68
N CYS A 219 -12.01 -10.26 -6.85
CA CYS A 219 -12.00 -11.00 -8.14
C CYS A 219 -11.09 -10.42 -9.23
N ARG A 220 -10.02 -9.70 -8.89
CA ARG A 220 -9.00 -9.32 -9.89
C ARG A 220 -7.72 -10.11 -9.64
N PRO A 221 -7.29 -11.01 -10.54
CA PRO A 221 -5.96 -11.58 -10.45
C PRO A 221 -4.95 -10.44 -10.51
N SER A 222 -4.15 -10.27 -9.45
CA SER A 222 -3.12 -9.22 -9.35
C SER A 222 -1.98 -9.42 -10.35
N LEU A 223 -1.82 -10.65 -10.84
CA LEU A 223 -0.79 -11.04 -11.79
C LEU A 223 -1.41 -11.30 -13.17
N PRO A 224 -0.81 -10.79 -14.26
CA PRO A 224 -1.18 -11.22 -15.61
C PRO A 224 -0.93 -12.72 -15.80
N PRO A 225 -1.46 -13.35 -16.86
CA PRO A 225 -1.10 -14.72 -17.19
C PRO A 225 0.41 -14.88 -17.34
N LEU A 226 0.96 -15.98 -16.81
CA LEU A 226 2.40 -16.26 -16.89
C LEU A 226 2.68 -17.24 -18.02
N LEU A 227 3.76 -17.03 -18.78
CA LEU A 227 4.18 -17.95 -19.83
C LEU A 227 4.92 -19.14 -19.20
N ARG A 228 4.46 -20.36 -19.51
CA ARG A 228 5.12 -21.60 -19.13
C ARG A 228 6.25 -21.95 -20.12
N PRO A 229 7.20 -22.81 -19.72
CA PRO A 229 8.27 -23.27 -20.62
C PRO A 229 7.77 -23.98 -21.89
N ASP A 230 6.59 -24.59 -21.84
CA ASP A 230 5.94 -25.25 -22.98
C ASP A 230 5.20 -24.28 -23.94
N GLY A 231 5.25 -22.97 -23.66
CA GLY A 231 4.59 -21.93 -24.43
C GLY A 231 3.12 -21.69 -24.05
N SER A 232 2.55 -22.46 -23.12
CA SER A 232 1.19 -22.25 -22.62
C SER A 232 1.11 -21.14 -21.58
N LEU A 233 -0.10 -20.63 -21.28
CA LEU A 233 -0.31 -19.56 -20.31
C LEU A 233 -0.96 -20.07 -19.01
N ALA A 234 -0.41 -19.66 -17.87
CA ALA A 234 -0.97 -19.89 -16.54
C ALA A 234 -1.93 -18.75 -16.17
N HIS A 235 -3.22 -19.04 -16.10
CA HIS A 235 -4.27 -18.04 -15.91
C HIS A 235 -4.78 -17.99 -14.47
N THR A 236 -4.93 -19.15 -13.83
CA THR A 236 -5.47 -19.24 -12.47
C THR A 236 -4.41 -18.92 -11.42
N ALA A 237 -4.83 -18.55 -10.20
CA ALA A 237 -3.90 -18.30 -9.11
C ALA A 237 -3.10 -19.56 -8.73
N GLU A 238 -3.75 -20.73 -8.76
CA GLU A 238 -3.12 -22.03 -8.49
C GLU A 238 -2.06 -22.37 -9.54
N GLU A 239 -2.39 -22.24 -10.83
CA GLU A 239 -1.43 -22.48 -11.91
C GLU A 239 -0.18 -21.61 -11.79
N LYS A 240 -0.37 -20.33 -11.45
CA LYS A 240 0.74 -19.38 -11.26
C LYS A 240 1.58 -19.74 -10.03
N ALA A 241 0.94 -20.09 -8.92
CA ALA A 241 1.63 -20.48 -7.69
C ALA A 241 2.48 -21.74 -7.91
N ASN A 242 1.93 -22.75 -8.59
CA ASN A 242 2.63 -23.98 -8.91
C ASN A 242 3.81 -23.73 -9.85
N LEU A 243 3.65 -22.86 -10.86
CA LEU A 243 4.74 -22.47 -11.77
C LEU A 243 5.89 -21.77 -11.03
N PHE A 244 5.58 -20.85 -10.11
CA PHE A 244 6.63 -20.23 -9.28
C PHE A 244 7.31 -21.24 -8.36
N ALA A 245 6.55 -22.13 -7.74
CA ALA A 245 7.10 -23.16 -6.87
C ALA A 245 8.08 -24.08 -7.61
N SER A 246 7.73 -24.53 -8.82
CA SER A 246 8.62 -25.37 -9.65
C SER A 246 9.89 -24.62 -10.05
N LEU A 247 9.76 -23.39 -10.56
CA LEU A 247 10.91 -22.56 -10.96
C LEU A 247 11.85 -22.28 -9.79
N PHE A 248 11.30 -21.98 -8.60
CA PHE A 248 12.09 -21.73 -7.40
C PHE A 248 12.81 -23.00 -6.93
N ALA A 249 12.14 -24.16 -6.94
CA ALA A 249 12.74 -25.44 -6.58
C ALA A 249 13.86 -25.84 -7.55
N GLU A 250 13.69 -25.61 -8.85
CA GLU A 250 14.73 -25.84 -9.85
C GLU A 250 15.95 -24.93 -9.66
N SER A 251 15.72 -23.66 -9.30
CA SER A 251 16.77 -22.66 -9.08
C SER A 251 17.45 -22.76 -7.72
N SER A 252 16.86 -23.51 -6.76
CA SER A 252 17.36 -23.67 -5.39
C SER A 252 18.10 -25.00 -5.19
N ARG A 253 18.67 -25.56 -6.26
CA ARG A 253 19.53 -26.75 -6.15
C ARG A 253 20.87 -26.32 -5.53
N LEU A 254 21.13 -26.77 -4.31
CA LEU A 254 22.46 -26.67 -3.73
C LEU A 254 23.40 -27.56 -4.54
N ASP A 255 24.52 -27.01 -4.99
CA ASP A 255 25.60 -27.82 -5.52
C ASP A 255 26.14 -28.65 -4.35
N SER A 256 25.96 -29.98 -4.40
CA SER A 256 26.36 -30.89 -3.31
C SER A 256 27.88 -31.05 -3.19
N GLY A 257 28.67 -30.26 -3.92
CA GLY A 257 30.12 -30.23 -3.80
C GLY A 257 30.54 -29.44 -2.57
N ASP A 258 31.01 -30.13 -1.53
CA ASP A 258 31.92 -29.75 -0.42
C ASP A 258 31.91 -28.30 0.11
N ALA A 259 30.84 -27.54 -0.07
CA ALA A 259 30.71 -26.19 0.44
C ALA A 259 30.42 -26.27 1.94
N SER A 260 31.49 -26.22 2.73
CA SER A 260 31.38 -26.11 4.18
C SER A 260 30.73 -24.76 4.53
N PRO A 261 29.64 -24.74 5.32
CA PRO A 261 29.10 -23.48 5.80
C PRO A 261 30.17 -22.70 6.58
N PRO A 262 30.17 -21.36 6.53
CA PRO A 262 31.10 -20.56 7.33
C PRO A 262 30.94 -20.94 8.81
N ALA A 263 32.08 -21.17 9.47
CA ALA A 263 32.10 -21.52 10.89
C ALA A 263 31.29 -20.48 11.69
N ALA A 264 30.25 -20.94 12.38
CA ALA A 264 29.51 -20.08 13.29
C ALA A 264 30.47 -19.58 14.38
N PRO A 265 30.37 -18.31 14.80
CA PRO A 265 31.09 -17.86 15.99
C PRO A 265 30.64 -18.69 17.19
N ASP A 266 31.58 -19.18 17.99
CA ASP A 266 31.34 -20.00 19.19
C ASP A 266 30.28 -19.37 20.09
N GLY A 267 29.08 -19.94 20.05
CA GLY A 267 27.93 -19.58 20.87
C GLY A 267 27.18 -20.86 21.17
N GLY A 268 27.11 -21.20 22.47
CA GLY A 268 26.68 -22.50 22.97
C GLY A 268 25.38 -23.05 22.40
N GLU A 269 25.31 -24.39 22.42
CA GLU A 269 24.22 -25.25 21.97
C GLU A 269 22.82 -24.64 22.20
N THR A 270 22.20 -24.18 21.11
CA THR A 270 20.74 -24.18 20.99
C THR A 270 20.37 -24.53 19.55
N THR A 271 19.72 -25.66 19.39
CA THR A 271 19.17 -26.19 18.14
C THR A 271 18.08 -25.25 17.62
N TYR A 272 18.33 -24.56 16.51
CA TYR A 272 17.29 -23.84 15.78
C TYR A 272 16.68 -24.74 14.70
N PRO A 273 15.35 -24.82 14.57
CA PRO A 273 14.74 -25.48 13.43
C PRO A 273 14.97 -24.63 12.16
N VAL A 274 15.34 -25.30 11.07
CA VAL A 274 15.40 -24.72 9.72
C VAL A 274 13.97 -24.33 9.32
N ALA A 275 13.71 -23.03 9.15
CA ALA A 275 12.41 -22.51 8.75
C ALA A 275 12.44 -22.05 7.28
N ILE A 276 11.53 -22.60 6.50
CA ILE A 276 11.26 -22.28 5.09
C ILE A 276 10.80 -20.81 4.99
N ILE A 277 11.45 -20.05 4.11
CA ILE A 277 11.09 -18.65 3.79
C ILE A 277 9.75 -18.66 3.06
N CYS A 278 8.70 -18.14 3.71
CA CYS A 278 7.41 -17.88 3.07
C CYS A 278 7.28 -16.36 2.87
N LEU A 279 7.41 -15.89 1.62
CA LEU A 279 7.08 -14.53 1.25
C LEU A 279 5.55 -14.37 1.31
N MET A 280 5.03 -13.92 2.45
CA MET A 280 3.62 -13.52 2.53
C MET A 280 3.42 -12.20 1.80
N PHE A 281 2.91 -12.27 0.57
CA PHE A 281 2.16 -11.18 -0.03
C PHE A 281 0.76 -11.20 0.61
N GLU A 282 0.54 -10.36 1.63
CA GLU A 282 -0.84 -10.05 2.03
C GLU A 282 -1.53 -9.32 0.87
N THR A 283 -2.64 -9.90 0.40
CA THR A 283 -3.57 -9.30 -0.57
C THR A 283 -4.53 -8.33 0.10
#